data_AF-A3D9F5-F1
#
_entry.id   AF-A3D9F5-F1
#
_cell.length_a   1.000
_cell.length_b   1.000
_cell.length_c   1.000
_cell.angle_alpha   90.00
_cell.angle_beta   90.00
_cell.angle_gamma   90.00
#
_symmetry.space_group_name_H-M   'P 1'
#
loop_
_entity.id
_entity.type
_entity.pdbx_description
1 polymer ?
#
loop_
_entity_poly.entity_id
_entity_poly.type
_entity_poly.pdbx_seq_one_letter_code
_entity_poly.pdbx_strand_id
1 'polypeptide(L)' 'MGGISIWQLLIVALIVVLLFGTKKLRSLGGDLGGAVKGFKNAMSSEEDKKALEDTEAAKTAQTTQQATEKKPESNKEQA' A
#
# COMPACT_ATOMS: atom_id res chain seq x y z
N MET A 1 23.72 -22.05 15.64
CA MET A 1 22.65 -21.08 15.89
C MET A 1 21.93 -20.86 14.57
N GLY A 2 20.74 -21.44 14.38
CA GLY A 2 20.02 -21.37 13.11
C GLY A 2 19.58 -19.93 12.83
N GLY A 3 20.04 -19.34 11.73
CA GLY A 3 19.65 -18.00 11.34
C GLY A 3 18.13 -17.90 11.16
N ILE A 4 17.59 -16.68 11.28
CA ILE A 4 16.19 -16.38 11.01
C ILE A 4 15.95 -16.72 9.53
N SER A 5 15.44 -17.92 9.28
CA SER A 5 15.21 -18.40 7.93
C SER A 5 14.03 -17.65 7.32
N ILE A 6 14.15 -17.35 6.02
CA ILE A 6 13.13 -16.62 5.25
C ILE A 6 11.77 -17.33 5.37
N TRP A 7 11.77 -18.67 5.45
CA TRP A 7 10.56 -19.47 5.67
C TRP A 7 9.88 -19.21 7.01
N GLN A 8 10.63 -18.92 8.07
CA GLN A 8 10.10 -18.59 9.40
C GLN A 8 9.49 -17.18 9.43
N LEU A 9 10.06 -16.23 8.69
CA LEU A 9 9.47 -14.90 8.56
C LEU A 9 8.12 -14.94 7.85
N LEU A 10 7.96 -15.79 6.82
CA LEU A 10 6.68 -15.92 6.12
C LEU A 10 5.57 -16.48 7.02
N ILE A 11 5.87 -17.49 7.85
CA ILE A 11 4.86 -18.03 8.78
C ILE A 11 4.48 -17.00 9.85
N VAL A 12 5.45 -16.25 10.38
CA VAL A 12 5.18 -15.17 11.34
C VAL A 12 4.35 -14.06 10.68
N ALA A 13 4.72 -13.65 9.46
CA ALA A 13 3.97 -12.65 8.69
C ALA A 13 2.52 -13.09 8.43
N LEU A 14 2.31 -14.36 8.08
CA LEU A 14 0.97 -14.93 7.89
C LEU A 14 0.13 -14.80 9.18
N ILE A 15 0.71 -15.17 10.33
CA ILE A 15 0.02 -15.07 11.63
C ILE A 15 -0.29 -13.62 11.96
N VAL A 16 0.65 -12.69 11.74
CA VAL A 16 0.42 -11.24 11.94
C VAL A 16 -0.71 -10.73 11.04
N VAL A 17 -0.74 -11.13 9.77
CA VAL A 17 -1.83 -10.76 8.84
C VAL A 17 -3.18 -11.29 9.32
N LEU A 18 -3.23 -12.49 9.90
CA LEU A 18 -4.47 -13.06 10.44
C LEU A 18 -4.93 -12.38 11.73
N LEU A 19 -4.01 -12.07 12.65
CA LEU A 19 -4.32 -11.42 13.92
C LEU A 19 -4.80 -9.98 13.74
N PHE A 20 -4.09 -9.21 12.92
CA PHE A 20 -4.43 -7.80 12.67
C PHE A 20 -5.46 -7.64 11.55
N GLY A 21 -5.60 -8.63 10.67
CA GLY A 21 -6.36 -8.56 9.44
C GLY A 21 -5.65 -7.75 8.35
N THR A 22 -5.89 -8.13 7.08
CA THR A 22 -5.34 -7.44 5.90
C THR A 22 -5.75 -5.97 5.82
N LYS A 23 -6.94 -5.61 6.32
CA LYS A 23 -7.46 -4.23 6.30
C LYS A 23 -6.66 -3.28 7.20
N LYS A 24 -6.33 -3.69 8.42
CA LYS A 24 -5.50 -2.88 9.34
C LYS A 24 -4.06 -2.82 8.86
N LEU A 25 -3.50 -3.95 8.43
CA LEU A 25 -2.13 -4.02 7.95
C LEU A 25 -1.93 -3.19 6.68
N ARG A 26 -2.91 -3.14 5.76
CA ARG A 26 -2.84 -2.28 4.58
C ARG A 26 -2.98 -0.79 4.90
N SER A 27 -3.85 -0.43 5.84
CA SER A 27 -4.01 0.98 6.24
C SER A 27 -2.74 1.54 6.89
N LEU A 28 -2.14 0.80 7.83
CA LEU A 28 -0.92 1.19 8.53
C LEU A 28 0.32 1.02 7.64
N GLY A 29 0.37 -0.06 6.87
CA GLY A 29 1.46 -0.35 5.94
C GLY A 29 1.52 0.59 4.74
N GLY A 30 0.41 1.23 4.36
CA GLY A 30 0.39 2.26 3.33
C GLY A 30 1.14 3.52 3.76
N ASP A 31 0.90 3.97 5.00
CA ASP A 31 1.54 5.16 5.57
C ASP A 31 3.04 4.91 5.83
N LEU A 32 3.36 3.84 6.55
CA LEU A 32 4.74 3.43 6.81
C LEU A 32 5.48 3.08 5.52
N GLY A 33 4.81 2.41 4.59
CA GLY A 33 5.37 2.07 3.28
C GLY A 33 5.66 3.31 2.44
N GLY A 34 4.81 4.33 2.49
CA GLY A 34 5.05 5.62 1.84
C GLY A 34 6.27 6.33 2.40
N ALA A 35 6.40 6.39 3.74
CA ALA A 35 7.55 6.98 4.40
C ALA A 35 8.87 6.26 4.08
N VAL A 36 8.88 4.92 4.14
CA VAL A 36 10.05 4.11 3.78
C VAL A 36 10.37 4.20 2.29
N LYS A 37 9.36 4.29 1.43
CA LYS A 37 9.55 4.49 -0.01
C LYS A 37 10.21 5.83 -0.31
N GLY A 38 9.73 6.92 0.29
CA GLY A 38 10.34 8.24 0.16
C GLY A 38 11.77 8.29 0.68
N PHE A 39 12.04 7.63 1.82
CA PHE A 39 13.40 7.49 2.36
C PHE A 39 14.33 6.78 1.37
N LYS A 40 13.90 5.63 0.81
CA LYS A 40 14.70 4.90 -0.17
C LYS A 40 14.97 5.76 -1.41
N ASN A 41 13.97 6.50 -1.88
CA ASN A 41 14.09 7.36 -3.07
C ASN A 41 15.03 8.56 -2.85
N ALA A 42 15.10 9.06 -1.62
CA ALA A 42 16.04 10.13 -1.24
C ALA A 42 17.47 9.61 -1.08
N MET A 43 17.63 8.36 -0.65
CA MET A 43 18.93 7.73 -0.45
C MET A 43 19.51 7.13 -1.74
N SER A 44 18.67 6.81 -2.73
CA SER A 44 19.10 6.37 -4.05
C SER A 44 19.90 7.45 -4.79
N SER A 45 21.09 7.09 -5.24
CA SER A 45 21.92 7.91 -6.13
C SER A 45 21.18 8.20 -7.44
N GLU A 46 21.54 9.28 -8.11
CA GLU A 46 20.89 9.77 -9.34
C GLU A 46 20.68 8.67 -10.41
N GLU A 47 21.60 7.71 -10.50
CA GLU A 47 21.52 6.56 -11.41
C GLU A 47 20.38 5.58 -11.09
N ASP A 48 20.02 5.41 -9.81
CA ASP A 48 18.92 4.53 -9.37
C ASP A 48 17.54 5.19 -9.48
N LYS A 49 17.47 6.53 -9.52
CA LYS A 49 16.19 7.26 -9.57
C LYS A 49 15.37 6.91 -10.82
N LYS A 50 16.04 6.80 -11.96
CA LYS A 50 15.37 6.58 -13.25
C LYS A 50 14.62 5.24 -13.31
N ALA A 51 15.11 4.21 -12.63
CA ALA A 51 14.43 2.92 -12.56
C ALA A 51 13.17 2.94 -11.65
N LEU A 52 13.11 3.87 -10.69
CA LEU A 52 11.99 3.98 -9.75
C LEU A 52 10.81 4.76 -10.33
N GLU A 53 11.07 5.80 -11.13
CA GLU A 53 10.04 6.68 -11.69
C GLU A 53 9.10 5.97 -12.68
N ASP A 54 9.64 5.10 -13.55
CA ASP A 54 8.84 4.38 -14.57
C ASP A 54 7.79 3.44 -13.95
N THR A 55 8.04 2.90 -12.75
CA THR A 55 7.08 2.03 -12.05
C THR A 55 6.02 2.82 -11.28
N GLU A 56 6.28 4.08 -10.97
CA GLU A 56 5.47 4.87 -10.04
C GLU A 56 4.22 5.48 -10.71
N ALA A 57 4.36 5.94 -11.95
CA ALA A 57 3.26 6.53 -12.73
C ALA A 57 2.09 5.53 -12.94
N ALA A 58 2.37 4.24 -13.07
CA ALA A 58 1.35 3.23 -13.32
C ALA A 58 0.46 2.91 -12.10
N LYS A 59 0.95 3.12 -10.87
CA LYS A 59 0.27 2.59 -9.67
C LYS A 59 -0.63 3.61 -8.96
N THR A 60 -0.32 4.90 -9.04
CA THR A 60 -1.14 5.96 -8.41
C THR A 60 -2.50 6.13 -9.09
N ALA A 61 -2.59 5.89 -10.41
CA ALA A 61 -3.81 6.11 -11.18
C ALA A 61 -4.97 5.15 -10.84
N GLN A 62 -4.72 3.99 -10.22
CA GLN A 62 -5.79 3.02 -9.93
C GLN A 62 -6.36 3.11 -8.51
N THR A 63 -5.70 3.77 -7.54
CA THR A 63 -6.25 3.76 -6.16
C THR A 63 -7.37 4.77 -5.93
N THR A 64 -7.52 5.79 -6.78
CA THR A 64 -8.52 6.86 -6.54
C THR A 64 -9.86 6.65 -7.27
N GLN A 65 -9.93 5.73 -8.24
CA GLN A 65 -11.12 5.65 -9.11
C GLN A 65 -12.27 4.76 -8.60
N GLN A 66 -12.17 4.11 -7.43
CA GLN A 66 -13.26 3.22 -6.97
C GLN A 66 -14.03 3.70 -5.73
N ALA A 67 -13.88 4.95 -5.29
CA ALA A 67 -14.61 5.44 -4.11
C ALA A 67 -15.68 6.50 -4.36
N THR A 68 -15.84 7.05 -5.59
CA THR A 68 -16.75 8.18 -5.81
C THR A 68 -18.07 7.83 -6.51
N GLU A 69 -18.27 6.60 -7.02
CA GLU A 69 -19.45 6.30 -7.86
C GLU A 69 -20.61 5.59 -7.15
N LYS A 70 -20.89 5.90 -5.88
CA LYS A 70 -22.22 5.65 -5.31
C LYS A 70 -23.00 6.95 -5.11
N LYS A 71 -23.27 7.58 -6.25
CA LYS A 71 -24.44 8.38 -6.62
C LYS A 71 -25.37 8.77 -5.44
N PRO A 72 -25.30 10.03 -4.95
CA PRO A 72 -26.38 10.64 -4.20
C PRO A 72 -27.40 11.14 -5.23
N GLU A 73 -28.51 10.41 -5.43
CA GLU A 73 -29.57 10.96 -6.28
C GLU A 73 -30.95 10.47 -5.87
N SER A 74 -31.86 11.44 -5.88
CA SER A 74 -33.31 11.33 -5.69
C SER A 74 -33.81 11.44 -4.25
N ASN A 75 -33.65 12.66 -3.75
CA ASN A 75 -34.74 13.42 -3.13
C ASN A 75 -36.03 13.20 -3.96
N LYS A 76 -36.90 12.28 -3.56
CA LYS A 76 -38.27 12.17 -4.09
C LYS A 76 -39.21 12.83 -3.10
N GLU A 77 -39.06 14.14 -3.04
CA GLU A 77 -40.10 15.07 -2.61
C GLU A 77 -41.13 15.11 -3.76
N GLN A 78 -42.10 14.21 -3.73
CA GLN A 78 -43.39 14.32 -4.41
C GLN A 78 -44.40 14.16 -3.27
N ALA A 79 -44.98 15.26 -2.77
CA ALA A 79 -46.18 15.88 -3.32
C ALA A 79 -47.36 14.89 -3.30
#